data_AF-A0A5D3APW7-F1
#
_entry.id   AF-A0A5D3APW7-F1
#
_cell.length_a   1.000
_cell.length_b   1.000
_cell.length_c   1.000
_cell.angle_alpha   90.00
_cell.angle_beta   90.00
_cell.angle_gamma   90.00
#
_symmetry.space_group_name_H-M   'P 1'
#
loop_
_entity.id
_entity.type
_entity.pdbx_description
1 polymer ?
#
loop_
_entity_poly.entity_id
_entity_poly.type
_entity_poly.pdbx_seq_one_letter_code
_entity_poly.pdbx_strand_id
1 'polypeptide(L)'
;MAQSDKLLGGAMLLVAAFVFVYYTTWALFTPFLPSDSPLQSLFPAREWAIRLPLFVLLTGISVIGLFFGKVLLGEARKKKQKAGKKV
;
A
#
# COMPACT_ATOMS: atom_id res chain seq x y z
N MET A 1 12.67 17.68 22.84
CA MET A 1 12.14 17.35 21.49
C MET A 1 12.73 16.02 20.99
N ALA A 2 14.06 15.89 20.84
CA ALA A 2 14.70 14.68 20.30
C ALA A 2 14.44 13.32 21.01
N GLN A 3 14.12 13.29 22.31
CA GLN A 3 13.85 12.02 23.03
C GLN A 3 12.44 11.49 22.77
N SER A 4 11.46 12.38 22.58
CA SER A 4 10.08 11.99 22.27
C SER A 4 9.99 11.44 20.85
N ASP A 5 10.68 12.07 19.89
CA ASP A 5 10.77 11.61 18.51
C ASP A 5 11.42 10.22 18.40
N LYS A 6 12.49 9.97 19.18
CA LYS A 6 13.16 8.66 19.24
C LYS A 6 12.27 7.58 19.84
N LEU A 7 11.52 7.90 20.89
CA LEU A 7 10.58 6.96 21.51
C LEU A 7 9.45 6.61 20.55
N LEU A 8 8.87 7.60 19.88
CA LEU A 8 7.83 7.39 18.89
C LEU A 8 8.34 6.54 17.71
N GLY A 9 9.50 6.89 17.16
CA GLY A 9 10.13 6.10 16.09
C GLY A 9 10.41 4.66 16.50
N GLY A 10 10.90 4.44 17.73
CA GLY A 10 11.11 3.11 18.29
C GLY A 10 9.80 2.31 18.42
N ALA A 11 8.73 2.95 18.91
CA ALA A 11 7.41 2.32 19.01
C ALA A 11 6.85 1.96 17.62
N MET A 12 6.97 2.86 16.64
CA MET A 12 6.56 2.60 15.25
C MET A 12 7.35 1.44 14.64
N LEU A 13 8.65 1.34 14.91
CA LEU A 13 9.49 0.24 14.42
C LEU A 13 9.07 -1.11 15.04
N LEU A 14 8.78 -1.14 16.35
CA LEU A 14 8.29 -2.35 17.02
C LEU A 14 6.95 -2.81 16.46
N VAL A 15 6.02 -1.88 16.24
CA VAL A 15 4.72 -2.18 15.61
C VAL A 15 4.93 -2.71 14.19
N ALA A 16 5.79 -2.08 13.40
CA ALA A 16 6.10 -2.54 12.05
C ALA A 16 6.72 -3.94 12.04
N ALA A 17 7.67 -4.21 12.95
CA ALA A 17 8.28 -5.53 13.08
C ALA A 17 7.25 -6.61 13.46
N PHE A 18 6.36 -6.32 14.41
CA PHE A 18 5.29 -7.23 14.81
C PHE A 18 4.35 -7.55 13.65
N VAL A 19 3.85 -6.52 12.94
CA VAL A 19 2.96 -6.70 11.79
C VAL A 19 3.67 -7.47 10.68
N PHE A 20 4.94 -7.16 10.41
CA PHE A 20 5.73 -7.85 9.39
C PHE A 20 5.89 -9.34 9.69
N VAL A 21 6.24 -9.69 10.93
CA VAL A 21 6.37 -11.10 11.33
C VAL A 21 5.03 -11.80 11.21
N TYR A 22 3.95 -11.24 11.76
CA TYR A 22 2.61 -11.82 11.67
C TYR A 22 2.18 -12.04 10.22
N TYR A 23 2.34 -11.04 9.36
CA TYR A 23 1.98 -11.12 7.95
C TYR A 23 2.84 -12.13 7.19
N THR A 24 4.15 -12.18 7.46
CA THR A 24 5.06 -13.13 6.81
C THR A 24 4.72 -14.55 7.21
N THR A 25 4.48 -14.81 8.50
CA THR A 25 4.02 -16.11 8.98
C THR A 25 2.69 -16.48 8.33
N TRP A 26 1.73 -15.56 8.32
CA TRP A 26 0.43 -15.77 7.70
C TRP A 26 0.55 -16.14 6.22
N ALA A 27 1.32 -15.37 5.43
CA ALA A 27 1.44 -15.58 3.99
C ALA A 27 2.26 -16.82 3.62
N LEU A 28 3.35 -17.09 4.34
CA LEU A 28 4.28 -18.16 3.97
C LEU A 28 3.96 -19.51 4.63
N PHE A 29 3.47 -19.54 5.87
CA PHE A 29 3.29 -20.80 6.61
C PHE A 29 1.89 -21.40 6.49
N THR A 30 0.84 -20.59 6.33
CA THR A 30 -0.51 -21.14 6.12
C THR A 30 -0.64 -22.14 4.95
N PRO A 31 0.08 -22.07 3.81
CA PRO A 31 -0.07 -23.08 2.74
C PRO A 31 0.39 -24.48 3.15
N PHE A 32 1.22 -24.58 4.18
CA PHE A 32 1.74 -25.86 4.67
C PHE A 32 0.94 -26.42 5.85
N LEU A 33 -0.06 -25.68 6.36
CA LEU A 33 -0.89 -26.12 7.48
C LEU A 33 -2.07 -26.99 6.99
N PRO A 34 -2.41 -28.09 7.70
CA PRO A 34 -3.62 -28.87 7.44
C PRO A 34 -4.88 -28.02 7.60
N SER A 35 -5.85 -28.20 6.70
CA SER A 35 -7.13 -27.45 6.67
C SER A 35 -7.96 -27.58 7.96
N ASP A 36 -7.88 -28.72 8.65
CA ASP A 36 -8.63 -28.97 9.89
C ASP A 36 -7.86 -28.56 11.16
N SER A 37 -6.72 -27.89 11.04
CA SER A 37 -5.94 -27.50 12.22
C SER A 37 -6.57 -26.29 12.93
N PRO A 38 -6.72 -26.32 14.27
CA PRO A 38 -7.20 -25.18 15.06
C PRO A 38 -6.33 -23.92 14.89
N LEU A 39 -5.06 -24.10 14.51
CA LEU A 39 -4.14 -22.99 14.24
C LEU A 39 -4.58 -22.13 13.05
N GLN A 40 -5.38 -22.64 12.12
CA GLN A 40 -5.90 -21.83 11.01
C GLN A 40 -6.85 -20.73 11.48
N SER A 41 -7.51 -20.87 12.64
CA SER A 41 -8.39 -19.82 13.16
C SER A 41 -7.63 -18.59 13.67
N LEU A 42 -6.31 -18.70 13.87
CA LEU A 42 -5.44 -17.58 14.25
C LEU A 42 -5.06 -16.69 13.06
N PHE A 43 -5.34 -17.15 11.84
CA PHE A 43 -4.99 -16.49 10.59
C PHE A 43 -6.23 -16.15 9.78
N PRO A 44 -6.27 -14.98 9.11
CA PRO A 44 -7.34 -14.70 8.16
C PRO A 44 -7.30 -15.66 6.96
N ALA A 45 -8.39 -15.69 6.19
CA ALA A 45 -8.47 -16.54 5.00
C ALA A 45 -7.34 -16.24 4.01
N ARG A 46 -6.77 -17.31 3.44
CA ARG A 46 -5.57 -17.29 2.58
C ARG A 46 -5.62 -16.28 1.45
N GLU A 47 -6.77 -16.15 0.81
CA GLU A 47 -7.00 -15.20 -0.29
C GLU A 47 -6.62 -13.76 0.07
N TRP A 48 -6.77 -13.36 1.32
CA TRP A 48 -6.45 -12.01 1.76
C TRP A 48 -4.95 -11.74 1.83
N ALA A 49 -4.12 -12.75 2.04
CA ALA A 49 -2.66 -12.63 1.97
C ALA A 49 -2.17 -12.29 0.55
N ILE A 50 -2.98 -12.53 -0.48
CA ILE A 50 -2.65 -12.20 -1.87
C ILE A 50 -3.39 -10.91 -2.30
N ARG A 51 -4.66 -10.78 -1.92
CA ARG A 51 -5.48 -9.61 -2.27
C ARG A 51 -4.94 -8.31 -1.69
N LEU A 52 -4.41 -8.32 -0.45
CA LEU A 52 -3.98 -7.10 0.22
C LEU A 52 -2.78 -6.43 -0.48
N PRO A 53 -1.67 -7.12 -0.80
CA PRO A 53 -0.59 -6.55 -1.61
C PRO A 53 -1.06 -6.11 -3.00
N LEU A 54 -1.95 -6.88 -3.62
CA LEU A 54 -2.49 -6.56 -4.93
C LEU A 54 -3.28 -5.24 -4.90
N PHE A 55 -4.13 -5.05 -3.87
CA PHE A 55 -4.88 -3.81 -3.68
C PHE A 55 -3.95 -2.61 -3.50
N VAL A 56 -2.90 -2.73 -2.69
CA VAL A 56 -1.91 -1.66 -2.50
C VAL A 56 -1.22 -1.32 -3.82
N LEU A 57 -0.80 -2.32 -4.59
CA LEU A 57 -0.16 -2.13 -5.89
C LEU A 57 -1.08 -1.43 -6.89
N LEU A 58 -2.31 -1.94 -7.05
CA LEU A 58 -3.30 -1.37 -7.97
C LEU A 58 -3.67 0.06 -7.58
N THR A 59 -3.80 0.34 -6.28
CA THR A 59 -4.06 1.68 -5.77
C THR A 59 -2.89 2.61 -6.08
N GLY A 60 -1.65 2.16 -5.84
CA GLY A 60 -0.44 2.92 -6.15
C GLY A 60 -0.35 3.28 -7.65
N ILE A 61 -0.54 2.29 -8.53
CA ILE A 61 -0.54 2.49 -9.98
C ILE A 61 -1.66 3.46 -10.40
N SER A 62 -2.86 3.30 -9.83
CA SER A 62 -3.99 4.16 -10.14
C SER A 62 -3.72 5.62 -9.74
N VAL A 63 -3.16 5.84 -8.55
CA VAL A 63 -2.80 7.19 -8.06
C VAL A 63 -1.75 7.83 -8.98
N ILE A 64 -0.73 7.07 -9.39
CA ILE A 64 0.30 7.54 -10.32
C ILE A 64 -0.35 7.92 -11.66
N GLY A 65 -1.16 7.04 -12.23
CA GLY A 65 -1.85 7.29 -13.51
C GLY A 65 -2.75 8.53 -13.46
N LEU A 66 -3.51 8.70 -12.37
CA LEU A 66 -4.34 9.89 -12.16
C LEU A 66 -3.50 11.17 -12.06
N PHE A 67 -2.37 11.13 -11.37
CA PHE A 67 -1.47 12.27 -11.26
C PHE A 67 -0.94 12.70 -12.64
N PHE A 68 -0.40 11.77 -13.42
CA PHE A 68 0.07 12.04 -14.77
C PHE A 68 -1.06 12.55 -15.68
N GLY A 69 -2.23 11.92 -15.63
CA GLY A 69 -3.41 12.36 -16.38
C GLY A 69 -3.80 13.80 -16.05
N LYS A 70 -3.81 14.19 -14.76
CA LYS A 70 -4.10 15.56 -14.33
C LYS A 70 -3.07 16.55 -14.85
N VAL A 71 -1.78 16.23 -14.78
CA VAL A 71 -0.70 17.10 -15.27
C VAL A 71 -0.80 17.29 -16.78
N LEU A 72 -0.95 16.21 -17.54
CA LEU A 72 -1.04 16.27 -19.01
C LEU A 72 -2.26 17.10 -19.46
N LEU A 73 -3.42 16.88 -18.82
CA LEU A 73 -4.63 17.62 -19.14
C LEU A 73 -4.51 19.10 -18.76
N GLY A 74 -3.84 19.40 -17.65
CA GLY A 74 -3.52 20.77 -17.24
C GLY A 74 -2.63 21.49 -18.27
N GLU A 75 -1.55 20.85 -18.71
CA GLU A 75 -0.64 21.44 -19.71
C GLU A 75 -1.30 21.60 -21.09
N ALA A 76 -2.13 20.64 -21.51
CA ALA A 76 -2.90 20.74 -22.74
C ALA A 76 -3.87 21.95 -22.72
N ARG A 77 -4.56 22.19 -21.60
CA ARG A 77 -5.44 23.36 -21.43
C ARG A 77 -4.67 24.67 -21.50
N LYS A 78 -3.51 24.76 -20.82
CA LYS A 78 -2.64 25.95 -20.87
C LYS A 78 -2.15 26.25 -22.29
N LYS A 79 -1.74 25.22 -23.05
CA LYS A 79 -1.32 25.36 -24.45
C LYS A 79 -2.47 25.89 -25.33
N LYS A 80 -3.69 25.34 -25.19
CA LYS A 80 -4.88 25.80 -25.92
C LYS A 80 -5.23 27.26 -25.62
N GLN A 81 -5.19 27.66 -24.34
CA GLN A 81 -5.47 29.05 -23.94
C GLN A 81 -4.45 30.04 -24.51
N LYS A 82 -3.16 29.68 -24.55
CA LYS A 82 -2.10 30.51 -25.15
C LYS A 82 -2.23 30.61 -26.67
N ALA A 83 -2.72 29.57 -27.35
CA ALA A 83 -2.97 29.59 -28.79
C ALA A 83 -4.19 30.46 -29.15
N GLY A 84 -5.28 30.39 -28.37
CA GLY A 84 -6.48 31.20 -28.60
C GLY A 84 -6.33 32.69 -28.29
N LYS A 85 -5.33 33.08 -27.47
CA LYS A 85 -4.99 34.49 -27.20
C LYS A 85 -4.08 35.14 -28.25
N LYS A 86 -3.57 34.37 -29.23
CA LYS A 86 -2.67 34.85 -30.30
C LYS A 86 -3.42 35.22 -31.59
N VAL A 87 -4.75 35.26 -31.57
CA VAL A 87 -5.62 35.68 -32.67
C VAL A 87 -6.31 36.98 -32.28
#